data_AF-A0A962HB91-F1
#
_entry.id   AF-A0A962HB91-F1
#
_cell.length_a   1.000
_cell.length_b   1.000
_cell.length_c   1.000
_cell.angle_alpha   90.00
_cell.angle_beta   90.00
_cell.angle_gamma   90.00
#
_symmetry.space_group_name_H-M   'P 1'
#
loop_
_entity.id
_entity.type
_entity.pdbx_description
1 polymer ?
#
loop_
_entity_poly.entity_id
_entity_poly.type
_entity_poly.pdbx_seq_one_letter_code
_entity_poly.pdbx_strand_id
1 'polypeptide(L)' 'MSTGPGIPRQGILSLSIKDKGALYQAYMPFLKGGGIFVPTQKRYGIGDEVFILLSLMEEK' A
#
# COMPACT_ATOMS: atom_id res chain seq x y z
N MET A 1 -0.90 -7.56 -35.02
CA MET A 1 -0.54 -8.35 -33.82
C MET A 1 -0.82 -7.51 -32.60
N SER A 2 -1.85 -7.87 -31.83
CA SER A 2 -2.39 -7.13 -30.70
C SER A 2 -1.63 -7.47 -29.41
N THR A 3 -0.75 -6.58 -28.96
CA THR A 3 -0.23 -6.60 -27.59
C THR A 3 -1.16 -5.77 -26.72
N GLY A 4 -2.24 -6.38 -26.23
CA GLY A 4 -3.05 -5.77 -25.17
C GLY A 4 -2.21 -5.62 -23.90
N PRO A 5 -2.27 -4.50 -23.17
CA PRO A 5 -1.59 -4.37 -21.90
C PRO A 5 -2.20 -5.40 -20.94
N GLY A 6 -1.46 -6.47 -20.67
CA GLY A 6 -1.85 -7.42 -19.64
C GLY A 6 -1.93 -6.67 -18.33
N ILE A 7 -3.14 -6.47 -17.81
CA ILE A 7 -3.38 -5.97 -16.47
C ILE A 7 -2.53 -6.88 -15.56
N PRO A 8 -1.48 -6.35 -14.90
CA PRO A 8 -0.70 -7.16 -13.98
C PRO A 8 -1.70 -7.70 -12.96
N ARG A 9 -1.68 -9.00 -12.68
CA ARG A 9 -2.43 -9.56 -11.55
C ARG A 9 -1.87 -8.92 -10.29
N GLN A 10 -2.38 -7.75 -9.92
CA GLN A 10 -1.96 -7.01 -8.74
C GLN A 10 -2.54 -7.74 -7.54
N GLY A 11 -1.80 -8.76 -7.10
CA GLY A 11 -2.12 -9.49 -5.88
C GLY A 11 -2.12 -8.52 -4.70
N ILE A 12 -3.04 -8.78 -3.77
CA ILE A 12 -3.26 -8.02 -2.53
C ILE A 12 -1.92 -7.74 -1.83
N LEU A 13 -1.70 -6.49 -1.43
CA LEU A 13 -0.57 -6.08 -0.61
C LEU A 13 -0.95 -6.18 0.87
N SER A 14 -0.28 -7.04 1.62
CA SER A 14 -0.50 -7.13 3.06
C SER A 14 0.54 -6.30 3.81
N LEU A 15 0.10 -5.40 4.67
CA LEU A 15 0.94 -4.62 5.58
C LEU A 15 0.43 -4.81 7.01
N SER A 16 1.31 -5.23 7.91
CA SER A 16 1.02 -5.35 9.34
C SER A 16 1.94 -4.43 10.12
N ILE A 17 1.35 -3.53 10.91
CA ILE A 17 2.04 -2.54 11.72
C ILE A 17 1.90 -2.93 13.18
N LYS A 18 3.05 -3.15 13.84
CA LYS A 18 3.10 -3.76 15.18
C LYS A 18 3.18 -2.76 16.33
N ASP A 19 3.57 -1.51 16.05
CA ASP A 19 3.77 -0.48 17.09
C ASP A 19 3.51 0.95 16.55
N LYS A 20 3.28 1.87 17.49
CA LYS A 20 2.91 3.27 17.20
C LYS A 20 4.01 4.03 16.46
N GLY A 21 5.28 3.70 16.72
CA GLY A 21 6.41 4.31 16.04
C GLY A 21 6.43 3.95 14.55
N ALA A 22 6.24 2.67 14.24
CA ALA A 22 6.15 2.20 12.86
C ALA A 22 4.96 2.82 12.10
N LEU A 23 3.80 2.96 12.76
CA LEU A 23 2.66 3.67 12.15
C LEU A 23 2.99 5.13 11.84
N TYR A 24 3.60 5.83 12.79
CA TYR A 24 3.95 7.24 12.62
C TYR A 24 4.94 7.44 11.46
N GLN A 25 5.92 6.56 11.32
CA GLN A 25 6.92 6.62 10.24
C GLN A 25 6.34 6.26 8.86
N ALA A 26 5.34 5.38 8.81
CA ALA A 26 4.70 4.97 7.57
C ALA A 26 3.57 5.91 7.11
N TYR A 27 2.97 6.67 8.04
CA TYR A 27 1.81 7.51 7.75
C TYR A 27 2.19 8.83 7.05
N MET A 28 1.41 9.19 6.02
CA MET A 28 1.60 10.41 5.22
C MET A 28 0.37 11.34 5.38
N PRO A 29 0.35 12.21 6.40
CA PRO A 29 -0.82 13.03 6.73
C PRO A 29 -1.10 14.17 5.73
N PHE A 30 -0.10 14.57 4.95
CA PHE A 30 -0.21 15.70 4.02
C PHE A 30 -0.96 15.37 2.72
N LEU A 31 -1.25 14.08 2.48
CA LEU A 31 -2.03 13.64 1.33
C LEU A 31 -3.53 13.81 1.60
N LYS A 32 -4.29 14.17 0.55
CA LYS A 32 -5.74 14.28 0.64
C LYS A 32 -6.34 12.90 0.93
N GLY A 33 -7.05 12.78 2.06
CA GLY A 33 -7.58 11.50 2.54
C GLY A 33 -6.59 10.67 3.36
N GLY A 34 -5.40 11.20 3.63
CA GLY A 34 -4.29 10.48 4.26
C GLY A 34 -3.62 9.49 3.30
N GLY A 35 -2.45 9.00 3.70
CA GLY A 35 -1.77 7.95 2.96
C GLY A 35 -0.86 7.12 3.87
N ILE A 36 -0.44 5.98 3.36
CA ILE A 36 0.48 5.08 4.08
C ILE A 36 1.52 4.54 3.12
N PHE A 37 2.77 4.54 3.54
CA PHE A 37 3.86 3.97 2.77
C PHE A 37 3.89 2.45 2.96
N VAL A 38 3.76 1.70 1.86
CA VAL A 38 3.85 0.24 1.85
C VAL A 38 5.17 -0.17 1.17
N PRO A 39 6.18 -0.65 1.91
CA PRO A 39 7.43 -1.10 1.30
C PRO A 39 7.17 -2.33 0.40
N THR A 40 7.55 -2.24 -0.87
CA THR A 40 7.36 -3.33 -1.83
C THR A 40 8.44 -3.30 -2.92
N GLN A 41 8.80 -4.48 -3.42
CA GLN A 41 9.70 -4.64 -4.58
C GLN A 41 8.92 -4.70 -5.90
N LYS A 42 7.58 -4.77 -5.83
CA LYS A 42 6.72 -4.72 -7.01
C LYS A 42 6.76 -3.31 -7.60
N ARG A 43 6.80 -3.21 -8.92
CA ARG A 43 6.72 -1.93 -9.63
C ARG A 43 5.25 -1.55 -9.81
N TYR A 44 4.92 -0.33 -9.43
CA TYR A 44 3.61 0.29 -9.65
C TYR A 44 3.81 1.62 -10.37
N GLY A 45 2.88 1.92 -11.27
CA GLY A 45 2.75 3.24 -11.88
C GLY A 45 2.00 4.21 -10.95
N ILE A 46 2.15 5.50 -11.23
CA ILE A 46 1.29 6.52 -10.59
C ILE A 46 -0.13 6.35 -11.13
N GLY A 47 -1.11 6.29 -10.23
CA GLY A 47 -2.52 6.08 -10.58
C GLY A 47 -2.94 4.61 -10.64
N ASP A 48 -2.02 3.67 -10.45
CA ASP A 48 -2.37 2.25 -10.32
C ASP A 48 -3.24 2.04 -9.06
N GLU A 49 -4.40 1.44 -9.25
CA GLU A 49 -5.27 1.03 -8.16
C GLU A 49 -4.72 -0.23 -7.50
N VAL A 50 -4.63 -0.25 -6.18
CA VAL A 50 -4.09 -1.41 -5.44
C VAL A 50 -5.00 -1.79 -4.28
N PHE A 51 -5.12 -3.10 -4.03
CA PHE A 51 -5.80 -3.62 -2.84
C PHE A 51 -4.79 -3.84 -1.72
N ILE A 52 -5.03 -3.22 -0.57
CA ILE A 52 -4.18 -3.34 0.62
C ILE A 52 -4.98 -4.00 1.74
N LEU A 53 -4.41 -5.05 2.35
CA LEU A 53 -4.83 -5.56 3.65
C LEU A 53 -3.93 -4.92 4.71
N LEU A 54 -4.49 -3.96 5.44
CA LEU A 54 -3.81 -3.28 6.54
C LEU A 54 -4.25 -3.91 7.87
N SER A 55 -3.29 -4.39 8.65
CA SER A 55 -3.50 -4.79 10.04
C SER A 55 -2.74 -3.84 10.95
N LEU A 56 -3.47 -3.16 11.83
CA LEU A 56 -2.89 -2.26 12.82
C LEU A 56 -2.69 -3.00 14.15
N MET A 57 -1.79 -2.47 14.97
CA MET A 57 -1.64 -2.89 16.35
C MET A 57 -2.97 -2.71 17.10
N GLU A 58 -3.28 -3.63 18.00
CA GLU A 58 -4.37 -3.44 18.95
C GLU A 58 -3.97 -2.34 19.95
N GLU A 59 -4.84 -1.36 20.14
CA GLU A 59 -4.70 -0.41 21.24
C GLU A 59 -5.26 -1.09 22.50
N LYS A 60 -4.41 -1.27 23.50
CA LYS A 60 -4.77 -1.92 24.77
C LYS A 60 -5.25 -0.89 25.79
#